data_AF-A0A519BDP9-F1
#
_entry.id   AF-A0A519BDP9-F1
#
_cell.length_a   1.000
_cell.length_b   1.000
_cell.length_c   1.000
_cell.angle_alpha   90.00
_cell.angle_beta   90.00
_cell.angle_gamma   90.00
#
_symmetry.space_group_name_H-M   'P 1'
#
loop_
_entity.id
_entity.type
_entity.pdbx_description
1 polymer ?
#
loop_
_entity_poly.entity_id
_entity_poly.type
_entity_poly.pdbx_seq_one_letter_code
_entity_poly.pdbx_strand_id
1 'polypeptide(L)'
;MSPVIRYFTIASLLYLIIGAGLGLVMAIYPPWVNYLLLAHVHFLLLGFIAMMIYSVGYHVLPRFSGFKLYSEILVTVQFYLTNIGLIGMAFTWIISEDGSSGFYSISALSFFALMEFSGICIFVFNNIMTLSGKGGRMMP
;
A
#
# COMPACT_ATOMS: atom_id res chain seq x y z
N MET A 1 -10.04 18.31 -0.33
CA MET A 1 -9.52 16.96 -0.03
C MET A 1 -8.20 17.16 0.70
N SER A 2 -7.91 16.37 1.74
CA SER A 2 -6.57 16.40 2.32
C SER A 2 -5.55 16.01 1.25
N PRO A 3 -4.37 16.68 1.21
CA PRO A 3 -3.38 16.45 0.15
C PRO A 3 -2.88 14.99 0.12
N VAL A 4 -2.90 14.32 1.27
CA VAL A 4 -2.42 12.94 1.43
C VAL A 4 -3.26 11.92 0.66
N ILE A 5 -4.58 12.11 0.57
CA ILE A 5 -5.46 11.20 -0.20
C ILE A 5 -5.03 11.20 -1.68
N ARG A 6 -4.67 12.37 -2.23
CA ARG A 6 -4.15 12.47 -3.60
C ARG A 6 -2.81 11.76 -3.76
N TYR A 7 -1.96 11.75 -2.73
CA TYR A 7 -0.68 11.05 -2.78
C TYR A 7 -0.85 9.53 -2.91
N PHE A 8 -1.87 8.93 -2.30
CA PHE A 8 -2.22 7.53 -2.56
C PHE A 8 -2.54 7.27 -4.04
N THR A 9 -3.30 8.17 -4.69
CA THR A 9 -3.57 8.04 -6.14
C THR A 9 -2.29 8.12 -6.95
N ILE A 10 -1.43 9.10 -6.67
CA ILE A 10 -0.18 9.30 -7.42
C ILE A 10 0.76 8.10 -7.23
N ALA A 11 0.94 7.65 -5.98
CA ALA A 11 1.74 6.46 -5.67
C ALA A 11 1.19 5.22 -6.39
N SER A 12 -0.13 5.02 -6.38
CA SER A 12 -0.78 3.91 -7.09
C SER A 12 -0.44 3.88 -8.58
N LEU A 13 -0.53 5.01 -9.26
CA LEU A 13 -0.20 5.10 -10.69
C LEU A 13 1.30 4.88 -10.96
N LEU A 14 2.17 5.35 -10.06
CA LEU A 14 3.61 5.08 -10.16
C LEU A 14 3.91 3.59 -9.98
N TYR A 15 3.30 2.93 -8.99
CA TYR A 15 3.47 1.50 -8.77
C TYR A 15 2.87 0.64 -9.87
N LEU A 16 1.83 1.10 -10.57
CA LEU A 16 1.34 0.45 -11.78
C LEU A 16 2.42 0.42 -12.87
N ILE A 17 3.07 1.56 -13.12
CA ILE A 17 4.16 1.66 -14.11
C ILE A 17 5.32 0.76 -13.71
N ILE A 18 5.74 0.80 -12.43
CA ILE A 18 6.83 -0.02 -11.91
C ILE A 18 6.48 -1.51 -12.03
N GLY A 19 5.31 -1.92 -11.52
CA GLY A 19 4.86 -3.31 -11.58
C GLY A 19 4.75 -3.85 -13.00
N ALA A 20 4.11 -3.10 -13.91
CA ALA A 20 4.03 -3.46 -15.32
C ALA A 20 5.42 -3.54 -15.98
N GLY A 21 6.32 -2.61 -15.65
CA GLY A 21 7.71 -2.61 -16.10
C GLY A 21 8.47 -3.87 -15.66
N LEU A 22 8.32 -4.30 -14.40
CA LEU A 22 8.90 -5.55 -13.92
C LEU A 22 8.34 -6.77 -14.69
N GLY A 23 7.04 -6.76 -15.00
CA GLY A 23 6.39 -7.79 -15.82
C GLY A 23 6.98 -7.87 -17.23
N LEU A 24 7.21 -6.70 -17.86
CA LEU A 24 7.85 -6.62 -19.16
C LEU A 24 9.30 -7.14 -19.13
N VAL A 25 10.08 -6.77 -18.11
CA VAL A 25 11.45 -7.27 -17.94
C VAL A 25 11.48 -8.79 -17.80
N MET A 26 10.58 -9.37 -17.00
CA MET A 26 10.45 -10.82 -16.88
C MET A 26 10.07 -11.51 -18.20
N ALA A 27 9.24 -10.87 -19.03
CA ALA A 27 8.86 -11.40 -20.33
C ALA A 27 10.01 -11.34 -21.36
N ILE A 28 10.85 -10.30 -21.31
CA ILE A 28 12.02 -10.14 -22.19
C ILE A 28 13.19 -11.03 -21.74
N TYR A 29 13.37 -11.21 -20.43
CA TYR A 29 14.47 -11.99 -19.85
C TYR A 29 13.95 -12.99 -18.80
N PRO A 30 13.48 -14.18 -19.23
CA PRO A 30 12.87 -15.19 -18.36
C PRO A 30 13.70 -15.66 -17.15
N PRO A 31 15.05 -15.70 -17.19
CA PRO A 31 15.84 -16.09 -16.01
C PRO A 31 15.64 -15.18 -14.79
N TRP A 32 15.15 -13.95 -14.96
CA TRP A 32 14.91 -13.02 -13.83
C TRP A 32 13.55 -13.19 -13.14
N VAL A 33 12.69 -14.07 -13.64
CA VAL A 33 11.36 -14.31 -13.06
C VAL A 33 11.44 -14.67 -11.57
N ASN A 34 12.40 -15.51 -11.17
CA ASN A 34 12.54 -15.97 -9.78
C ASN A 34 12.76 -14.82 -8.78
N TYR A 35 13.41 -13.73 -9.19
CA TYR A 35 13.75 -12.59 -8.33
C TYR A 35 12.67 -11.50 -8.37
N LEU A 36 12.06 -11.29 -9.54
CA LEU A 36 11.17 -10.17 -9.78
C LEU A 36 9.70 -10.49 -9.55
N LEU A 37 9.30 -11.77 -9.55
CA LEU A 37 7.89 -12.16 -9.50
C LEU A 37 7.18 -11.63 -8.26
N LEU A 38 7.77 -11.81 -7.07
CA LEU A 38 7.14 -11.36 -5.82
C LEU A 38 7.02 -9.84 -5.77
N ALA A 39 8.06 -9.11 -6.19
CA ALA A 39 8.03 -7.65 -6.28
C ALA A 39 6.97 -7.19 -7.29
N HIS A 40 6.92 -7.78 -8.49
CA HIS A 40 5.93 -7.49 -9.52
C HIS A 40 4.49 -7.64 -9.00
N VAL A 41 4.18 -8.79 -8.39
CA VAL A 41 2.82 -9.06 -7.88
C VAL A 41 2.45 -8.10 -6.77
N HIS A 42 3.35 -7.80 -5.82
CA HIS A 42 3.03 -6.89 -4.72
C HIS A 42 2.98 -5.42 -5.15
N PHE A 43 3.78 -4.99 -6.12
CA PHE A 43 3.63 -3.65 -6.71
C PHE A 43 2.28 -3.48 -7.41
N LEU A 44 1.78 -4.50 -8.11
CA LEU A 44 0.46 -4.43 -8.73
C LEU A 44 -0.67 -4.55 -7.70
N LEU A 45 -0.56 -5.45 -6.72
CA LEU A 45 -1.61 -5.70 -5.74
C LEU A 45 -1.65 -4.63 -4.65
N LEU A 46 -0.56 -4.46 -3.89
CA LEU A 46 -0.51 -3.52 -2.77
C LEU A 46 -0.22 -2.11 -3.27
N GLY A 47 0.77 -1.98 -4.17
CA GLY A 47 1.18 -0.69 -4.71
C GLY A 47 0.11 -0.03 -5.57
N PHE A 48 -0.44 -0.74 -6.56
CA PHE A 48 -1.45 -0.17 -7.45
C PHE A 48 -2.86 -0.34 -6.87
N ILE A 49 -3.38 -1.57 -6.77
CA ILE A 49 -4.78 -1.81 -6.43
C ILE A 49 -5.12 -1.32 -5.02
N ALA A 50 -4.37 -1.71 -3.99
CA ALA A 50 -4.69 -1.34 -2.61
C ALA A 50 -4.54 0.17 -2.39
N MET A 51 -3.49 0.82 -2.87
CA MET A 51 -3.36 2.29 -2.77
C MET A 51 -4.48 3.04 -3.50
N MET A 52 -4.95 2.54 -4.66
CA MET A 52 -6.11 3.10 -5.34
C MET A 52 -7.36 2.98 -4.47
N ILE A 53 -7.58 1.81 -3.87
CA ILE A 53 -8.69 1.57 -2.93
C ILE A 53 -8.57 2.48 -1.71
N TYR A 54 -7.38 2.71 -1.16
CA TYR A 54 -7.20 3.61 -0.02
C TYR A 54 -7.57 5.04 -0.36
N SER A 55 -7.07 5.54 -1.50
CA SER A 55 -7.40 6.86 -2.01
C SER A 55 -8.91 7.03 -2.22
N VAL A 56 -9.52 6.13 -3.00
CA VAL A 56 -10.94 6.20 -3.35
C VAL A 56 -11.80 5.97 -2.11
N GLY A 57 -11.45 5.02 -1.24
CA GLY A 57 -12.15 4.71 -0.01
C GLY A 57 -12.22 5.93 0.91
N TYR A 58 -11.08 6.59 1.17
CA TYR A 58 -11.06 7.79 2.00
C TYR A 58 -11.75 9.01 1.38
N HIS A 59 -11.95 9.00 0.07
CA HIS A 59 -12.68 10.06 -0.62
C HIS A 59 -14.20 9.81 -0.67
N VAL A 60 -14.60 8.58 -0.93
CA VAL A 60 -15.96 8.19 -1.29
C VAL A 60 -16.77 7.77 -0.07
N LEU A 61 -16.20 6.96 0.83
CA LEU A 61 -16.92 6.43 2.00
C LEU A 61 -17.44 7.50 2.98
N PRO A 62 -16.67 8.57 3.30
CA PRO A 62 -17.21 9.64 4.13
C PRO A 62 -18.43 10.30 3.49
N ARG A 63 -18.39 10.52 2.16
CA ARG A 63 -19.47 11.20 1.42
C ARG A 63 -20.73 10.38 1.32
N PHE A 64 -20.61 9.08 1.09
CA PHE A 64 -21.77 8.20 1.08
C PHE A 64 -22.42 8.06 2.45
N SER A 65 -21.64 8.11 3.54
CA SER A 65 -22.16 8.00 4.90
C SER A 65 -22.61 9.34 5.51
N GLY A 66 -22.31 10.48 4.86
CA GLY A 66 -22.62 11.81 5.39
C GLY A 66 -21.78 12.20 6.61
N PHE A 67 -20.75 11.42 6.94
CA PHE A 67 -19.82 11.69 8.04
C PHE A 67 -18.49 12.21 7.54
N LYS A 68 -17.82 13.03 8.35
CA LYS A 68 -16.43 13.42 8.10
C LYS A 68 -15.52 12.22 8.34
N LEU A 69 -14.39 12.22 7.63
CA LEU A 69 -13.31 11.26 7.88
C LEU A 69 -12.85 11.34 9.34
N TYR A 70 -12.70 10.19 10.00
CA TYR A 70 -12.42 10.13 11.43
C TYR A 70 -11.07 10.76 11.80
N SER A 71 -9.98 10.44 11.11
CA SER A 71 -8.67 11.05 11.38
C SER A 71 -7.79 11.15 10.13
N GLU A 72 -7.38 12.36 9.77
CA GLU A 72 -6.42 12.61 8.68
C GLU A 72 -4.98 12.24 9.06
N ILE A 73 -4.64 12.32 10.34
CA ILE A 73 -3.31 11.93 10.85
C ILE A 73 -3.11 10.42 10.62
N LEU A 74 -4.14 9.61 10.91
CA LEU A 74 -4.08 8.17 10.66
C LEU A 74 -3.89 7.84 9.17
N VAL A 75 -4.55 8.58 8.27
CA VAL A 75 -4.33 8.43 6.81
C VAL A 75 -2.87 8.72 6.44
N THR A 76 -2.27 9.73 7.07
CA THR A 76 -0.86 10.09 6.83
C THR A 76 0.08 9.02 7.34
N VAL A 77 -0.13 8.51 8.55
CA VAL A 77 0.67 7.41 9.13
C VAL A 77 0.55 6.16 8.27
N GLN A 78 -0.67 5.80 7.86
CA GLN A 78 -0.88 4.68 6.94
C GLN A 78 -0.07 4.87 5.65
N PHE A 79 -0.13 6.04 5.03
CA PHE A 79 0.56 6.30 3.76
C PHE A 79 2.05 5.98 3.86
N TYR A 80 2.72 6.46 4.90
CA TYR A 80 4.14 6.17 5.09
C TYR A 80 4.40 4.70 5.42
N LEU A 81 3.60 4.10 6.30
CA LEU A 81 3.75 2.68 6.67
C LEU A 81 3.62 1.76 5.46
N THR A 82 2.59 1.94 4.62
CA THR A 82 2.37 1.06 3.47
C THR A 82 3.37 1.31 2.34
N ASN A 83 3.83 2.54 2.14
CA ASN A 83 4.86 2.80 1.13
C ASN A 83 6.23 2.24 1.56
N ILE A 84 6.64 2.47 2.81
CA ILE A 84 7.92 1.97 3.33
C ILE A 84 7.88 0.43 3.42
N GLY A 85 6.77 -0.14 3.88
CA GLY A 85 6.54 -1.59 3.93
C GLY A 85 6.66 -2.22 2.55
N LEU A 86 5.89 -1.74 1.56
CA LEU A 86 5.95 -2.26 0.19
C LEU A 86 7.34 -2.16 -0.44
N ILE A 87 7.96 -0.98 -0.37
CA ILE A 87 9.28 -0.75 -0.98
C ILE A 87 10.32 -1.66 -0.32
N GLY A 88 10.32 -1.74 1.02
CA GLY A 88 11.25 -2.60 1.77
C GLY A 88 11.06 -4.09 1.46
N MET A 89 9.82 -4.57 1.35
CA MET A 89 9.54 -5.95 0.92
C MET A 89 10.07 -6.21 -0.49
N ALA A 90 9.78 -5.30 -1.44
CA ALA A 90 10.23 -5.44 -2.83
C ALA A 90 11.77 -5.50 -2.95
N PHE A 91 12.49 -4.61 -2.27
CA PHE A 91 13.96 -4.64 -2.26
C PHE A 91 14.50 -5.91 -1.61
N THR A 92 13.88 -6.37 -0.52
CA THR A 92 14.32 -7.60 0.15
C THR A 92 14.20 -8.80 -0.77
N TRP A 93 13.11 -8.93 -1.55
CA TRP A 93 12.97 -10.02 -2.53
C TRP A 93 13.95 -9.93 -3.69
N ILE A 94 14.17 -8.73 -4.24
CA ILE A 94 15.06 -8.54 -5.39
C ILE A 94 16.53 -8.85 -5.02
N ILE A 95 16.95 -8.50 -3.81
CA ILE A 95 18.33 -8.69 -3.35
C ILE A 95 18.58 -10.13 -2.85
N SER A 96 17.56 -10.81 -2.34
CA SER A 96 17.71 -12.16 -1.80
C SER A 96 17.70 -13.20 -2.93
N GLU A 97 18.89 -13.53 -3.46
CA GLU A 97 19.09 -14.42 -4.61
C GLU A 97 18.36 -15.80 -4.48
N ASP A 98 18.29 -16.34 -3.26
CA ASP A 98 17.69 -17.65 -2.98
C ASP A 98 16.42 -17.59 -2.11
N GLY A 99 15.64 -16.50 -2.23
CA GLY A 99 14.28 -16.44 -1.68
C GLY A 99 14.21 -16.71 -0.17
N SER A 100 14.46 -15.70 0.66
CA SER A 100 14.28 -15.75 2.12
C SER A 100 15.11 -16.81 2.88
N SER A 101 16.25 -17.25 2.35
CA SER A 101 17.16 -18.19 3.01
C SER A 101 18.24 -17.46 3.83
N GLY A 102 17.83 -16.76 4.88
CA GLY A 102 18.78 -16.10 5.80
C GLY A 102 18.10 -15.32 6.90
N PHE A 103 18.66 -15.38 8.11
CA PHE A 103 18.09 -14.71 9.29
C PHE A 103 17.85 -13.21 9.05
N TYR A 104 18.80 -12.52 8.39
CA TYR A 104 18.69 -11.10 8.07
C TYR A 104 17.60 -10.80 7.03
N SER A 105 17.50 -11.58 5.95
CA SER A 105 16.44 -11.39 4.95
C SER A 105 15.04 -11.68 5.50
N ILE A 106 14.90 -12.71 6.33
CA ILE A 106 13.61 -13.05 6.97
C ILE A 106 13.18 -11.97 7.97
N SER A 107 14.10 -11.50 8.81
CA SER A 107 13.81 -10.45 9.79
C SER A 107 13.49 -9.12 9.13
N ALA A 108 14.24 -8.73 8.09
CA ALA A 108 13.94 -7.55 7.28
C ALA A 108 12.56 -7.65 6.61
N LEU A 109 12.28 -8.78 5.94
CA LEU A 109 10.99 -9.00 5.28
C LEU A 109 9.84 -8.94 6.30
N SER A 110 9.99 -9.59 7.45
CA SER A 110 8.99 -9.60 8.53
C SER A 110 8.73 -8.18 9.06
N PHE A 111 9.78 -7.38 9.22
CA PHE A 111 9.65 -6.00 9.67
C PHE A 111 8.85 -5.15 8.68
N PHE A 112 9.18 -5.22 7.38
CA PHE A 112 8.44 -4.47 6.36
C PHE A 112 7.01 -4.98 6.16
N ALA A 113 6.79 -6.29 6.26
CA ALA A 113 5.45 -6.88 6.24
C ALA A 113 4.59 -6.44 7.43
N LEU A 114 5.18 -6.29 8.62
CA LEU A 114 4.49 -5.74 9.79
C LEU A 114 4.09 -4.27 9.59
N MET A 115 4.94 -3.47 8.93
CA MET A 115 4.59 -2.09 8.58
C MET A 115 3.38 -2.06 7.63
N GLU A 116 3.40 -2.90 6.59
CA GLU A 116 2.29 -3.02 5.65
C GLU A 116 0.99 -3.43 6.34
N PHE A 117 1.05 -4.50 7.15
CA PHE A 117 -0.09 -4.99 7.92
C PHE A 117 -0.64 -3.92 8.87
N SER A 118 0.23 -3.19 9.55
CA SER A 118 -0.17 -2.09 10.42
C SER A 118 -0.90 -0.99 9.63
N GLY A 119 -0.42 -0.67 8.43
CA GLY A 119 -1.08 0.24 7.51
C GLY A 119 -2.49 -0.21 7.12
N ILE A 120 -2.67 -1.51 6.80
CA ILE A 120 -3.98 -2.10 6.51
C ILE A 120 -4.91 -1.99 7.72
N CYS A 121 -4.42 -2.28 8.92
CA CYS A 121 -5.19 -2.15 10.16
C CYS A 121 -5.65 -0.70 10.39
N ILE A 122 -4.78 0.28 10.14
CA ILE A 122 -5.14 1.70 10.22
C ILE A 122 -6.22 2.06 9.19
N PHE A 123 -6.10 1.56 7.95
CA PHE A 123 -7.11 1.77 6.91
C PHE A 123 -8.48 1.31 7.37
N VAL A 124 -8.58 0.06 7.81
CA VAL A 124 -9.82 -0.57 8.26
C VAL A 124 -10.39 0.18 9.46
N PHE A 125 -9.57 0.42 10.49
CA PHE A 125 -9.98 1.13 11.69
C PHE A 125 -10.54 2.52 11.39
N ASN A 126 -9.83 3.32 10.61
CA ASN A 126 -10.22 4.69 10.30
C ASN A 126 -11.54 4.74 9.53
N ASN A 127 -11.75 3.80 8.60
CA ASN A 127 -13.02 3.69 7.86
C ASN A 127 -14.17 3.19 8.74
N ILE A 128 -13.97 2.20 9.59
CA ILE A 128 -15.00 1.75 10.55
C ILE A 128 -15.43 2.90 11.45
N MET A 129 -14.47 3.66 12.00
CA MET A 129 -14.78 4.80 12.86
C MET A 129 -15.49 5.94 12.10
N THR A 130 -15.12 6.15 10.84
CA THR A 130 -15.80 7.10 9.94
C THR A 130 -17.26 6.70 9.72
N LEU A 131 -17.51 5.44 9.31
CA LEU A 131 -18.84 4.91 9.06
C LEU A 131 -19.71 4.82 10.32
N SER A 132 -19.08 4.67 11.49
CA SER A 132 -19.75 4.71 12.79
C SER A 132 -20.10 6.13 13.25
N GLY A 133 -19.81 7.16 12.45
CA GLY A 133 -20.14 8.55 12.73
C GLY A 133 -19.24 9.25 13.76
N LYS A 134 -18.16 8.60 14.21
CA LYS A 134 -17.23 9.19 15.18
C LYS A 134 -16.39 10.34 14.62
N GLY A 135 -16.33 10.51 13.29
CA GLY A 135 -15.74 11.69 12.66
C GLY A 135 -16.63 12.95 12.72
N GLY A 136 -17.89 12.80 13.14
CA GLY A 136 -18.89 13.88 13.14
C GLY A 136 -19.61 14.01 11.80
N ARG A 137 -20.77 14.67 11.80
CA ARG A 137 -21.56 14.88 10.57
C ARG A 137 -20.92 15.94 9.67
N MET A 138 -21.00 15.72 8.36
CA MET A 138 -20.82 16.82 7.41
C MET A 138 -21.99 17.80 7.61
N MET A 139 -21.67 19.08 7.76
CA MET A 139 -22.72 20.11 7.78
C MET A 139 -23.33 20.18 6.38
N PRO A 140 -24.67 20.26 6.28
CA PRO A 140 -25.37 20.34 5.00
C PRO A 140 -25.02 21.59 4.20
#